data_AF-A0A510PCJ0-F1
#
_entry.id   AF-A0A510PCJ0-F1
#
_cell.length_a   1.000
_cell.length_b   1.000
_cell.length_c   1.000
_cell.angle_alpha   90.00
_cell.angle_beta   90.00
_cell.angle_gamma   90.00
#
_symmetry.space_group_name_H-M   'P 1'
#
loop_
_entity.id
_entity.type
_entity.pdbx_description
1 polymer ?
#
loop_
_entity_poly.entity_id
_entity_poly.type
_entity_poly.pdbx_seq_one_letter_code
_entity_poly.pdbx_strand_id
1 'polypeptide(L)' 'MKPVIIHSEARRELDNAIQYYEKQKIGLGLDLLSEIEQALEKIKINPNLGTAHTIEGVRRYLIRRFPYIIFYVEFEAFI' A
#
# COMPACT_ATOMS: atom_id res chain seq x y z
N MET A 1 12.72 10.89 -2.97
CA MET A 1 11.60 10.16 -3.58
C MET A 1 12.14 8.84 -4.11
N LYS A 2 11.70 7.69 -3.58
CA LYS A 2 12.11 6.37 -4.10
C LYS A 2 11.03 5.76 -5.00
N PRO A 3 11.39 5.09 -6.11
CA PRO A 3 10.39 4.42 -6.93
C PRO A 3 9.66 3.34 -6.12
N VAL A 4 8.36 3.18 -6.37
CA VAL A 4 7.55 2.11 -5.78
C VAL A 4 7.34 1.04 -6.84
N ILE A 5 7.70 -0.19 -6.51
CA ILE A 5 7.42 -1.37 -7.32
C ILE A 5 6.40 -2.20 -6.56
N ILE A 6 5.23 -2.39 -7.15
CA ILE A 6 4.15 -3.19 -6.54
C ILE A 6 4.35 -4.64 -6.98
N HIS A 7 4.51 -5.54 -6.01
CA HIS A 7 4.57 -6.98 -6.26
C HIS A 7 3.28 -7.45 -6.96
N SER A 8 3.38 -8.36 -7.93
CA SER A 8 2.23 -8.83 -8.71
C SER A 8 1.08 -9.35 -7.84
N GLU A 9 1.39 -10.10 -6.78
CA GLU A 9 0.39 -10.60 -5.83
C GLU A 9 -0.29 -9.46 -5.05
N ALA A 10 0.46 -8.42 -4.67
CA ALA A 10 -0.10 -7.25 -3.98
C ALA A 10 -0.98 -6.41 -4.94
N ARG A 11 -0.61 -6.35 -6.23
CA ARG A 11 -1.45 -5.72 -7.25
C ARG A 11 -2.78 -6.48 -7.40
N ARG A 12 -2.72 -7.82 -7.48
CA ARG A 12 -3.93 -8.66 -7.57
C ARG A 12 -4.81 -8.53 -6.32
N GLU A 13 -4.21 -8.47 -5.14
CA GLU A 13 -4.93 -8.23 -3.89
C GLU A 13 -5.65 -6.87 -3.90
N LEU A 14 -4.97 -5.80 -4.33
CA LEU A 14 -5.55 -4.46 -4.47
C LEU A 14 -6.70 -4.44 -5.47
N ASP A 15 -6.52 -5.04 -6.65
CA ASP A 15 -7.57 -5.09 -7.68
C ASP A 15 -8.83 -5.83 -7.17
N ASN A 16 -8.65 -6.94 -6.46
CA ASN A 16 -9.75 -7.67 -5.82
C ASN A 16 -10.46 -6.84 -4.74
N ALA A 17 -9.69 -6.12 -3.92
CA ALA A 17 -10.23 -5.26 -2.86
C ALA A 17 -11.04 -4.10 -3.45
N ILE A 18 -10.53 -3.43 -4.48
CA ILE A 18 -11.25 -2.36 -5.20
C ILE A 18 -12.56 -2.91 -5.76
N GLN A 19 -12.53 -4.06 -6.43
CA GLN A 19 -13.72 -4.68 -6.97
C GLN A 19 -14.73 -5.06 -5.88
N TYR A 20 -14.27 -5.57 -4.75
CA TYR A 20 -15.12 -5.91 -3.61
C TYR A 20 -15.85 -4.66 -3.08
N TYR A 21 -15.11 -3.59 -2.79
CA TYR A 21 -15.68 -2.37 -2.23
C TYR A 21 -16.62 -1.65 -3.20
N GLU A 22 -16.31 -1.63 -4.49
CA GLU A 22 -17.19 -1.06 -5.51
C GLU A 22 -18.53 -1.79 -5.59
N LYS A 23 -18.54 -3.12 -5.41
CA LYS A 23 -19.79 -3.90 -5.33
C LYS A 23 -20.61 -3.59 -4.08
N GLN A 24 -19.99 -3.15 -2.98
CA GLN A 24 -20.71 -2.79 -1.76
C GLN A 24 -21.40 -1.43 -1.89
N LYS A 25 -20.71 -0.45 -2.50
CA LYS A 25 -21.23 0.89 -2.74
C LYS A 25 -20.48 1.52 -3.91
N ILE A 26 -21.22 2.09 -4.85
CA ILE A 26 -20.66 2.81 -5.99
C ILE A 26 -19.71 3.91 -5.49
N GLY A 27 -18.49 3.93 -6.05
CA GLY A 27 -17.40 4.84 -5.71
C GLY A 27 -16.54 4.41 -4.52
N LEU A 28 -16.92 3.40 -3.74
CA LEU A 28 -16.16 2.99 -2.57
C LEU A 28 -14.85 2.26 -2.95
N GLY A 29 -14.81 1.62 -4.13
CA GLY A 29 -13.57 1.06 -4.67
C GLY A 29 -12.58 2.15 -5.08
N LEU A 30 -13.08 3.26 -5.65
CA LEU A 30 -12.27 4.43 -5.98
C LEU A 30 -11.73 5.13 -4.73
N ASP A 31 -12.55 5.22 -3.67
CA ASP A 31 -12.11 5.73 -2.37
C ASP A 31 -10.95 4.89 -1.81
N LEU A 32 -11.02 3.56 -1.90
CA LEU A 32 -9.94 2.67 -1.47
C LEU A 32 -8.66 2.93 -2.28
N LEU A 33 -8.78 3.00 -3.61
CA LEU A 33 -7.64 3.25 -4.49
C LEU A 33 -6.95 4.57 -4.13
N SER A 34 -7.72 5.65 -3.93
CA SER A 34 -7.19 6.95 -3.57
C SER A 34 -6.46 6.94 -2.22
N GLU A 35 -6.99 6.24 -1.22
CA GLU A 35 -6.31 6.10 0.08
C GLU A 35 -4.98 5.34 -0.03
N ILE A 36 -4.93 4.29 -0.86
CA ILE A 36 -3.71 3.53 -1.10
C ILE A 36 -2.69 4.38 -1.86
N GLU A 37 -3.08 5.09 -2.92
CA GLU A 37 -2.19 5.99 -3.67
C GLU A 37 -1.59 7.08 -2.78
N GLN A 38 -2.40 7.71 -1.93
CA GLN A 38 -1.93 8.70 -0.95
C GLN A 38 -0.95 8.10 0.06
N ALA A 39 -1.16 6.86 0.50
CA ALA A 39 -0.23 6.17 1.38
C ALA A 39 1.09 5.85 0.67
N LEU A 40 1.04 5.39 -0.59
CA LEU A 40 2.23 5.10 -1.40
C LEU A 40 3.05 6.36 -1.66
N GLU A 41 2.44 7.50 -1.95
CA GLU A 41 3.17 8.78 -2.11
C GLU A 41 3.88 9.20 -0.82
N LYS A 42 3.26 9.00 0.34
CA LYS A 42 3.90 9.26 1.64
C LYS A 42 5.09 8.32 1.89
N ILE A 43 4.94 7.04 1.61
CA ILE A 43 6.02 6.03 1.75
C ILE A 43 7.17 6.33 0.79
N LYS A 44 6.86 6.75 -0.45
CA LYS A 44 7.82 7.15 -1.48
C LYS A 44 8.66 8.36 -1.09
N ILE A 45 8.07 9.31 -0.36
CA ILE A 45 8.77 10.48 0.19
C ILE A 45 9.58 10.10 1.43
N ASN A 46 9.00 9.31 2.33
CA ASN A 46 9.64 8.88 3.57
C ASN A 46 9.43 7.37 3.81
N PRO A 47 10.36 6.52 3.34
CA PRO A 47 10.26 5.07 3.53
C PRO A 47 10.28 4.63 5.01
N ASN A 48 10.76 5.48 5.93
CA ASN A 48 10.76 5.19 7.36
C ASN A 48 9.40 5.45 8.06
N LEU A 49 8.38 5.92 7.32
CA LEU A 49 7.08 6.26 7.87
C LEU A 49 6.31 5.05 8.44
N GLY A 50 6.46 3.87 7.83
CA GLY A 50 5.89 2.63 8.34
C GLY A 50 6.62 2.10 9.58
N THR A 51 5.88 1.45 10.47
CA THR A 51 6.46 0.79 11.65
C THR A 51 7.19 -0.50 11.26
N ALA A 52 8.22 -0.87 12.01
CA ALA A 52 8.91 -2.14 11.80
C ALA A 52 7.94 -3.33 11.99
N HIS A 53 8.05 -4.32 11.12
CA HIS A 53 7.38 -5.61 11.26
C HIS A 53 8.27 -6.57 12.06
N THR A 54 7.72 -7.71 12.48
CA THR A 54 8.50 -8.78 13.14
C THR A 54 9.50 -9.44 12.19
N ILE A 55 9.27 -9.33 10.88
CA ILE A 55 10.21 -9.76 9.84
C ILE A 55 11.18 -8.61 9.59
N GLU A 56 12.48 -8.89 9.70
CA GLU A 56 13.54 -7.91 9.48
C GLU A 56 13.46 -7.28 8.08
N GLY A 57 13.72 -5.97 8.00
CA GLY A 57 13.65 -5.21 6.75
C GLY A 57 12.23 -4.90 6.25
N VAL A 58 11.20 -5.59 6.76
CA VAL A 58 9.81 -5.34 6.41
C VAL A 58 9.23 -4.23 7.30
N ARG A 59 8.56 -3.28 6.66
CA ARG A 59 7.78 -2.23 7.31
C ARG A 59 6.31 -2.40 6.99
N ARG A 60 5.46 -1.92 7.89
CA ARG A 60 4.00 -1.91 7.74
C ARG A 60 3.43 -0.52 7.94
N TYR A 61 2.50 -0.13 7.07
CA TYR A 61 1.79 1.13 7.13
C TYR A 61 0.27 0.87 7.17
N LEU A 62 -0.40 1.37 8.20
CA LEU A 62 -1.85 1.19 8.39
C LEU A 62 -2.63 2.18 7.53
N ILE A 63 -3.63 1.68 6.79
CA ILE A 63 -4.59 2.52 6.09
C ILE A 63 -5.68 2.94 7.07
N ARG A 64 -5.97 4.24 7.16
CA ARG A 64 -6.85 4.77 8.22
C ARG A 64 -8.32 4.49 7.97
N ARG A 65 -8.78 4.65 6.72
CA ARG A 65 -10.21 4.54 6.34
C ARG A 65 -10.64 3.12 6.00
N PHE A 66 -9.69 2.24 5.71
CA PHE A 66 -9.96 0.88 5.26
C PHE A 66 -9.12 -0.11 6.08
N PRO A 67 -9.61 -1.33 6.32
CA PRO A 67 -8.95 -2.33 7.16
C PRO A 67 -7.79 -3.03 6.42
N TYR A 68 -6.90 -2.26 5.80
CA TYR A 68 -5.75 -2.76 5.06
C TYR A 68 -4.43 -2.24 5.65
N ILE A 69 -3.38 -3.02 5.42
CA ILE A 69 -2.02 -2.72 5.81
C ILE A 69 -1.15 -2.87 4.58
N ILE A 70 -0.35 -1.86 4.27
CA ILE A 70 0.69 -1.98 3.24
C ILE A 70 1.94 -2.53 3.91
N PHE A 71 2.37 -3.72 3.48
CA PHE A 71 3.69 -4.26 3.79
C PHE A 71 4.66 -3.90 2.67
N TYR A 72 5.84 -3.42 3.02
CA TYR A 72 6.86 -3.05 2.05
C TYR A 72 8.26 -3.23 2.62
N VAL A 73 9.23 -3.34 1.70
CA VAL A 73 10.66 -3.34 2.00
C VAL A 73 11.29 -2.15 1.28
N GLU A 74 12.28 -1.53 1.92
CA GLU A 74 13.08 -0.49 1.28
C GLU A 74 14.37 -1.12 0.75
N PHE A 75 14.65 -0.92 -0.53
CA PHE A 75 15.94 -1.26 -1.12
C PHE A 75 16.82 -0.01 -1.20
N GLU A 76 18.12 -0.15 -0.94
CA GLU A 76 19.05 0.99 -0.95
C GLU A 76 19.28 1.52 -2.37
N ALA A 77 19.40 0.64 -3.36
CA ALA A 77 19.20 0.82 -4.81
C ALA A 77 19.59 -0.50 -5.49
N PHE A 78 19.03 -0.81 -6.66
CA PHE A 78 19.54 -1.89 -7.50
C PHE A 78 20.84 -1.43 -8.19
N ILE A 79 21.86 -2.28 -8.16
CA ILE A 79 23.00 -2.26 -9.10
C ILE A 79 22.45 -2.47 -10.51
#